data_AF-A0A1M5J2K5-F1
#
_entry.id   AF-A0A1M5J2K5-F1
#
_cell.length_a   1.000
_cell.length_b   1.000
_cell.length_c   1.000
_cell.angle_alpha   90.00
_cell.angle_beta   90.00
_cell.angle_gamma   90.00
#
_symmetry.space_group_name_H-M   'P 1'
#
loop_
_entity.id
_entity.type
_entity.pdbx_description
1 polymer ?
#
loop_
_entity_poly.entity_id
_entity_poly.type
_entity_poly.pdbx_seq_one_letter_code
_entity_poly.pdbx_strand_id
1 'polypeptide(L)'
;MILSSTSWKEQTELMKERTFDYMVLETKIYEFTEDKDRLQPGVYIANLCNILRMVNESFDKAGIPGKIEFSIMGEVLTSIYTDTSLNNEQLERFFALNQKMEKTARAFQGISTMVDDLYFSSEIIQHMIGFDVNRQQQFRNIDENKYGRTDESFFELYFDFLEGKMTVQEFKKEGVEVMEKGLERAKEESLKA
;
A
#
# COMPACT_ATOMS: atom_id res chain seq x y z
N MET A 1 13.50 0.93 3.84
CA MET A 1 14.36 1.07 5.03
C MET A 1 15.19 2.34 4.89
N ILE A 2 15.18 3.23 5.88
CA ILE A 2 15.95 4.48 5.85
C ILE A 2 17.10 4.32 6.83
N LEU A 3 18.32 4.25 6.31
CA LEU A 3 19.51 3.90 7.08
C LEU A 3 20.19 5.16 7.61
N SER A 4 20.62 5.11 8.87
CA SER A 4 21.56 6.10 9.42
C SER A 4 22.96 5.86 8.84
N SER A 5 23.84 6.86 8.88
CA SER A 5 25.17 6.77 8.25
C SER A 5 26.02 5.60 8.75
N THR A 6 25.83 5.16 9.99
CA THR A 6 26.55 4.03 10.59
C THR A 6 25.99 2.68 10.13
N SER A 7 24.67 2.56 9.96
CA SER A 7 24.04 1.33 9.45
C SER A 7 24.17 1.19 7.92
N TRP A 8 24.58 2.25 7.22
CA TRP A 8 24.80 2.23 5.78
C TRP A 8 25.91 1.27 5.38
N LYS A 9 27.06 1.26 6.08
CA LYS A 9 28.23 0.45 5.73
C LYS A 9 27.96 -1.05 5.81
N GLU A 10 27.36 -1.50 6.90
CA GLU A 10 27.01 -2.93 7.07
C GLU A 10 25.97 -3.37 6.05
N GLN A 11 24.97 -2.53 5.78
CA GLN A 11 23.95 -2.83 4.78
C GLN A 11 24.49 -2.78 3.35
N THR A 12 25.45 -1.92 3.04
CA THR A 12 26.08 -1.90 1.71
C THR A 12 26.94 -3.13 1.46
N GLU A 13 27.63 -3.67 2.47
CA GLU A 13 28.34 -4.94 2.33
C GLU A 13 27.35 -6.11 2.14
N LEU A 14 26.25 -6.15 2.89
CA LEU A 14 25.18 -7.13 2.69
C LEU A 14 24.50 -7.01 1.31
N MET A 15 24.31 -5.79 0.81
CA MET A 15 23.79 -5.52 -0.54
C MET A 15 24.72 -6.04 -1.64
N LYS A 16 26.04 -6.02 -1.45
CA LYS A 16 26.98 -6.59 -2.43
C LYS A 16 26.86 -8.11 -2.52
N GLU A 17 26.57 -8.77 -1.42
CA GLU A 17 26.35 -10.23 -1.39
C GLU A 17 24.98 -10.63 -1.94
N ARG A 18 24.02 -9.70 -1.96
CA ARG A 18 22.62 -9.90 -2.37
C ARG A 18 22.14 -8.85 -3.37
N THR A 19 22.95 -8.53 -4.37
CA THR A 19 22.69 -7.41 -5.30
C THR A 19 21.35 -7.47 -6.02
N PHE A 20 20.72 -8.63 -6.12
CA PHE A 20 19.42 -8.82 -6.77
C PHE A 20 18.22 -8.56 -5.84
N ASP A 21 18.43 -8.49 -4.53
CA ASP A 21 17.37 -8.31 -3.53
C ASP A 21 17.11 -6.82 -3.19
N TYR A 22 17.94 -5.92 -3.74
CA TYR A 22 17.91 -4.51 -3.41
C TYR A 22 17.82 -3.64 -4.68
N MET A 23 16.93 -2.65 -4.65
CA MET A 23 16.87 -1.58 -5.64
C MET A 23 17.45 -0.30 -5.01
N VAL A 24 18.53 0.23 -5.58
CA VAL A 24 19.06 1.53 -5.21
C VAL A 24 18.43 2.58 -6.13
N LEU A 25 17.62 3.46 -5.55
CA LEU A 25 17.03 4.59 -6.27
C LEU A 25 17.87 5.84 -5.96
N GLU A 26 18.44 6.45 -7.01
CA GLU A 26 19.05 7.76 -6.87
C GLU A 26 17.95 8.79 -6.69
N THR A 27 17.73 9.22 -5.44
CA THR A 27 16.55 10.01 -5.17
C THR A 27 16.71 11.46 -5.63
N LYS A 28 17.92 12.05 -5.62
CA LYS A 28 18.21 13.49 -5.82
C LYS A 28 17.52 14.20 -7.00
N ILE A 29 17.01 13.46 -7.98
CA ILE A 29 16.29 13.95 -9.16
C ILE A 29 14.75 13.99 -9.00
N TYR A 30 14.20 13.43 -7.92
CA TYR A 30 12.75 13.41 -7.67
C TYR A 30 12.36 14.57 -6.75
N GLU A 31 11.32 15.32 -7.12
CA GLU A 31 10.80 16.46 -6.35
C GLU A 31 10.35 16.11 -4.92
N PHE A 32 10.16 14.82 -4.63
CA PHE A 32 9.65 14.29 -3.35
C PHE A 32 10.71 13.56 -2.51
N THR A 33 12.01 13.72 -2.77
CA THR A 33 13.09 13.00 -2.06
C THR A 33 13.07 13.10 -0.54
N GLU A 34 12.61 14.25 -0.03
CA GLU A 34 12.61 14.54 1.39
C GLU A 34 11.31 14.08 2.06
N ASP A 35 10.26 13.83 1.28
CA ASP A 35 8.97 13.32 1.72
C ASP A 35 8.95 11.78 1.72
N LYS A 36 9.57 11.23 2.76
CA LYS A 36 9.72 9.79 2.97
C LYS A 36 8.38 9.06 3.05
N ASP A 37 7.34 9.74 3.54
CA ASP A 37 6.03 9.16 3.77
C ASP A 37 5.22 8.98 2.48
N ARG A 38 5.46 9.82 1.45
CA ARG A 38 4.96 9.56 0.09
C ARG A 38 5.87 8.62 -0.71
N LEU A 39 7.18 8.71 -0.50
CA LEU A 39 8.15 7.89 -1.24
C LEU A 39 8.03 6.41 -0.90
N GLN A 40 7.82 6.06 0.37
CA GLN A 40 7.71 4.66 0.81
C GLN A 40 6.57 3.89 0.13
N PRO A 41 5.30 4.34 0.16
CA PRO A 41 4.22 3.66 -0.56
C PRO A 41 4.44 3.70 -2.07
N GLY A 42 5.02 4.77 -2.62
CA GLY A 42 5.38 4.83 -4.05
C GLY A 42 6.37 3.74 -4.47
N VAL A 43 7.44 3.53 -3.71
CA VAL A 43 8.42 2.46 -3.94
C VAL A 43 7.78 1.08 -3.79
N TYR A 44 6.89 0.91 -2.81
CA TYR A 44 6.15 -0.34 -2.62
C TYR A 44 5.30 -0.69 -3.86
N ILE A 45 4.54 0.27 -4.39
CA ILE A 45 3.73 0.07 -5.61
C ILE A 45 4.62 -0.25 -6.82
N ALA A 46 5.76 0.44 -6.97
CA ALA A 46 6.71 0.14 -8.05
C ALA A 46 7.27 -1.29 -7.94
N ASN A 47 7.56 -1.74 -6.72
CA ASN A 47 7.99 -3.12 -6.48
C ASN A 47 6.89 -4.14 -6.81
N LEU A 48 5.64 -3.87 -6.41
CA LEU A 48 4.49 -4.70 -6.80
C LEU A 48 4.36 -4.81 -8.33
N CYS A 49 4.53 -3.70 -9.06
CA CYS A 49 4.51 -3.71 -10.53
C CYS A 49 5.59 -4.66 -11.10
N ASN A 50 6.80 -4.65 -10.52
CA ASN A 50 7.86 -5.54 -10.95
C ASN A 50 7.55 -7.01 -10.66
N ILE A 51 7.00 -7.31 -9.47
CA ILE A 51 6.57 -8.68 -9.11
C ILE A 51 5.47 -9.15 -10.07
N LEU A 52 4.46 -8.32 -10.34
CA LEU A 52 3.36 -8.66 -11.27
C LEU A 52 3.86 -8.89 -12.70
N ARG A 53 4.85 -8.12 -13.17
CA ARG A 53 5.51 -8.36 -14.44
C ARG A 53 6.18 -9.74 -14.46
N MET A 54 6.93 -10.09 -13.41
CA MET A 54 7.60 -11.40 -13.31
C MET A 54 6.60 -12.57 -13.21
N VAL A 55 5.49 -12.39 -12.51
CA VAL A 55 4.38 -13.35 -12.46
C VAL A 55 3.80 -13.56 -13.86
N ASN A 56 3.50 -12.48 -14.59
CA ASN A 56 2.99 -12.58 -15.97
C ASN A 56 3.99 -13.27 -16.91
N GLU A 57 5.29 -12.99 -16.79
CA GLU A 57 6.32 -13.71 -17.56
C GLU A 57 6.38 -15.20 -17.21
N SER A 58 6.15 -15.54 -15.95
CA SER A 58 6.10 -16.94 -15.50
C SER A 58 4.86 -17.65 -16.04
N PHE A 59 3.70 -16.96 -16.06
CA PHE A 59 2.47 -17.47 -16.67
C PHE A 59 2.65 -17.72 -18.17
N ASP A 60 3.25 -16.77 -18.89
CA ASP A 60 3.51 -16.90 -20.32
C ASP A 60 4.41 -18.10 -20.62
N LYS A 61 5.49 -18.29 -19.85
CA LYS A 61 6.40 -19.45 -19.99
C LYS A 61 5.72 -20.78 -19.68
N ALA A 62 4.79 -20.79 -18.73
CA ALA A 62 4.03 -21.97 -18.34
C ALA A 62 2.80 -22.24 -19.22
N GLY A 63 2.49 -21.35 -20.18
CA GLY A 63 1.29 -21.45 -21.02
C GLY A 63 -0.02 -21.20 -20.25
N ILE A 64 0.04 -20.52 -19.10
CA ILE A 64 -1.13 -20.18 -18.29
C ILE A 64 -1.82 -18.96 -18.92
N PRO A 65 -3.10 -19.07 -19.36
CA PRO A 65 -3.82 -17.94 -19.93
C PRO A 65 -4.25 -16.96 -18.85
N GLY A 66 -4.32 -15.67 -19.20
CA GLY A 66 -4.94 -14.64 -18.37
C GLY A 66 -3.96 -13.84 -17.51
N LYS A 67 -3.20 -12.95 -18.17
CA LYS A 67 -2.30 -11.98 -17.50
C LYS A 67 -3.03 -11.19 -16.42
N ILE A 68 -2.30 -10.86 -15.36
CA ILE A 68 -2.72 -9.85 -14.40
C ILE A 68 -2.60 -8.50 -15.09
N GLU A 69 -3.74 -7.82 -15.27
CA GLU A 69 -3.82 -6.46 -15.77
C GLU A 69 -3.58 -5.54 -14.56
N PHE A 70 -2.58 -4.66 -14.63
CA PHE A 70 -2.18 -3.82 -13.50
C PHE A 70 -1.97 -2.36 -13.87
N SER A 71 -2.55 -1.88 -14.97
CA SER A 71 -2.44 -0.48 -15.42
C SER A 71 -2.92 0.53 -14.36
N ILE A 72 -3.90 0.15 -13.54
CA ILE A 72 -4.41 0.96 -12.42
C ILE A 72 -3.29 1.37 -11.44
N MET A 73 -2.17 0.63 -11.37
CA MET A 73 -1.02 0.98 -10.53
C MET A 73 -0.42 2.36 -10.87
N GLY A 74 -0.47 2.78 -12.14
CA GLY A 74 -0.02 4.12 -12.53
C GLY A 74 -0.92 5.23 -11.96
N GLU A 75 -2.22 4.96 -11.90
CA GLU A 75 -3.22 5.87 -11.31
C GLU A 75 -3.06 5.91 -9.78
N VAL A 76 -2.75 4.76 -9.14
CA VAL A 76 -2.42 4.65 -7.70
C VAL A 76 -1.17 5.45 -7.36
N LEU A 77 -0.09 5.31 -8.14
CA LEU A 77 1.14 6.09 -7.95
C LEU A 77 0.87 7.59 -8.05
N THR A 78 0.14 8.01 -9.09
CA THR A 78 -0.23 9.41 -9.28
C THR A 78 -1.03 9.91 -8.08
N SER A 79 -2.05 9.16 -7.65
CA SER A 79 -2.88 9.44 -6.49
C SER A 79 -2.07 9.67 -5.20
N ILE A 80 -1.06 8.84 -4.94
CA ILE A 80 -0.16 8.98 -3.79
C ILE A 80 0.65 10.28 -3.86
N TYR A 81 1.24 10.59 -5.01
CA TYR A 81 2.07 11.79 -5.15
C TYR A 81 1.28 13.10 -5.23
N THR A 82 0.00 13.05 -5.63
CA THR A 82 -0.86 14.24 -5.75
C THR A 82 -1.87 14.39 -4.63
N ASP A 83 -1.87 13.51 -3.62
CA ASP A 83 -2.86 13.46 -2.52
C ASP A 83 -4.33 13.46 -3.00
N THR A 84 -4.60 12.82 -4.13
CA THR A 84 -5.96 12.72 -4.68
C THR A 84 -6.50 11.33 -4.49
N SER A 85 -7.74 11.16 -4.00
CA SER A 85 -8.39 9.84 -3.95
C SER A 85 -8.75 9.32 -5.34
N LEU A 86 -8.85 8.00 -5.50
CA LEU A 86 -9.43 7.40 -6.70
C LEU A 86 -10.94 7.65 -6.77
N ASN A 87 -11.47 7.77 -7.98
CA ASN A 87 -12.92 7.75 -8.21
C ASN A 87 -13.48 6.31 -8.10
N ASN A 88 -14.80 6.15 -8.13
CA ASN A 88 -15.42 4.84 -7.89
C ASN A 88 -15.03 3.79 -8.95
N GLU A 89 -14.96 4.15 -10.23
CA GLU A 89 -14.55 3.23 -11.32
C GLU A 89 -13.08 2.81 -11.18
N GLN A 90 -12.21 3.75 -10.79
CA GLN A 90 -10.81 3.49 -10.47
C GLN A 90 -10.69 2.57 -9.26
N LEU A 91 -11.49 2.80 -8.21
CA LEU A 91 -11.53 1.95 -7.02
C LEU A 91 -12.00 0.53 -7.33
N GLU A 92 -13.01 0.36 -8.19
CA GLU A 92 -13.45 -0.96 -8.63
C GLU A 92 -12.32 -1.73 -9.32
N ARG A 93 -11.61 -1.09 -10.25
CA ARG A 93 -10.43 -1.68 -10.91
C ARG A 93 -9.32 -1.99 -9.90
N PHE A 94 -9.07 -1.09 -8.95
CA PHE A 94 -8.07 -1.26 -7.89
C PHE A 94 -8.39 -2.47 -7.00
N PHE A 95 -9.63 -2.60 -6.51
CA PHE A 95 -10.03 -3.73 -5.67
C PHE A 95 -10.10 -5.05 -6.44
N ALA A 96 -10.50 -5.02 -7.72
CA ALA A 96 -10.43 -6.19 -8.58
C ALA A 96 -8.97 -6.68 -8.75
N LEU A 97 -8.02 -5.76 -8.92
CA LEU A 97 -6.60 -6.08 -8.93
C LEU A 97 -6.14 -6.64 -7.58
N ASN A 98 -6.49 -6.00 -6.46
CA ASN A 98 -6.12 -6.49 -5.13
C ASN A 98 -6.59 -7.93 -4.88
N GLN A 99 -7.85 -8.23 -5.19
CA GLN A 99 -8.37 -9.59 -5.07
C GLN A 99 -7.64 -10.59 -5.99
N LYS A 100 -7.26 -10.16 -7.21
CA LYS A 100 -6.50 -11.02 -8.13
C LYS A 100 -5.08 -11.27 -7.62
N MET A 101 -4.45 -10.26 -7.02
CA MET A 101 -3.15 -10.37 -6.37
C MET A 101 -3.19 -11.36 -5.19
N GLU A 102 -4.14 -11.21 -4.28
CA GLU A 102 -4.28 -12.13 -3.14
C GLU A 102 -4.55 -13.57 -3.58
N LYS A 103 -5.44 -13.77 -4.57
CA LYS A 103 -5.70 -15.10 -5.13
C LYS A 103 -4.44 -15.71 -5.73
N THR A 104 -3.62 -14.89 -6.38
CA THR A 104 -2.33 -15.33 -6.94
C THR A 104 -1.36 -15.70 -5.83
N ALA A 105 -1.19 -14.86 -4.81
CA ALA A 105 -0.36 -15.18 -3.64
C ALA A 105 -0.75 -16.52 -3.02
N ARG A 106 -2.05 -16.71 -2.74
CA ARG A 106 -2.57 -17.97 -2.17
C ARG A 106 -2.32 -19.18 -3.07
N ALA A 107 -2.44 -19.03 -4.38
CA ALA A 107 -2.20 -20.13 -5.33
C ALA A 107 -0.72 -20.54 -5.41
N PHE A 108 0.20 -19.64 -5.10
CA PHE A 108 1.64 -19.86 -5.12
C PHE A 108 2.26 -20.04 -3.73
N GLN A 109 1.43 -20.01 -2.68
CA GLN A 109 1.86 -20.16 -1.31
C GLN A 109 2.62 -21.48 -1.13
N GLY A 110 3.84 -21.41 -0.61
CA GLY A 110 4.72 -22.57 -0.44
C GLY A 110 5.40 -23.08 -1.71
N ILE A 111 5.10 -22.50 -2.89
CA ILE A 111 5.80 -22.76 -4.15
C ILE A 111 6.87 -21.69 -4.39
N SER A 112 6.56 -20.43 -4.10
CA SER A 112 7.49 -19.31 -4.27
C SER A 112 7.29 -18.25 -3.21
N THR A 113 8.38 -17.84 -2.56
CA THR A 113 8.39 -16.73 -1.61
C THR A 113 8.30 -15.36 -2.28
N MET A 114 8.36 -15.29 -3.62
CA MET A 114 8.29 -14.03 -4.37
C MET A 114 6.90 -13.37 -4.30
N VAL A 115 5.87 -14.17 -4.00
CA VAL A 115 4.46 -13.73 -4.00
C VAL A 115 3.78 -13.98 -2.66
N ASP A 116 4.54 -14.43 -1.66
CA ASP A 116 4.13 -14.31 -0.26
C ASP A 116 4.00 -12.80 0.00
N ASP A 117 2.81 -12.34 0.36
CA ASP A 117 2.48 -10.91 0.59
C ASP A 117 2.14 -10.03 -0.63
N LEU A 118 1.60 -10.62 -1.72
CA LEU A 118 1.04 -9.83 -2.83
C LEU A 118 -0.36 -9.26 -2.48
N TYR A 119 -0.40 -8.13 -1.78
CA TYR A 119 -1.63 -7.37 -1.45
C TYR A 119 -1.32 -5.85 -1.45
N PHE A 120 -2.31 -4.99 -1.21
CA PHE A 120 -2.07 -3.58 -0.85
C PHE A 120 -2.21 -3.39 0.66
N SER A 121 -1.25 -2.68 1.28
CA SER A 121 -1.34 -2.33 2.71
C SER A 121 -2.57 -1.47 3.02
N SER A 122 -3.03 -1.51 4.28
CA SER A 122 -4.16 -0.70 4.75
C SER A 122 -3.96 0.79 4.46
N GLU A 123 -2.75 1.31 4.66
CA GLU A 123 -2.36 2.69 4.35
C GLU A 123 -2.62 3.09 2.89
N ILE A 124 -2.33 2.20 1.95
CA ILE A 124 -2.57 2.46 0.52
C ILE A 124 -4.07 2.44 0.26
N ILE A 125 -4.79 1.46 0.82
CA ILE A 125 -6.25 1.38 0.67
C ILE A 125 -6.91 2.65 1.25
N GLN A 126 -6.51 3.09 2.44
CA GLN A 126 -6.96 4.30 3.11
C GLN A 126 -6.72 5.55 2.25
N HIS A 127 -5.53 5.66 1.64
CA HIS A 127 -5.24 6.76 0.72
C HIS A 127 -6.16 6.71 -0.51
N MET A 128 -6.34 5.54 -1.11
CA MET A 128 -7.15 5.39 -2.33
C MET A 128 -8.60 5.80 -2.10
N ILE A 129 -9.15 5.55 -0.90
CA ILE A 129 -10.51 5.96 -0.54
C ILE A 129 -10.62 7.43 -0.09
N GLY A 130 -9.50 8.12 0.14
CA GLY A 130 -9.46 9.56 0.40
C GLY A 130 -9.02 10.00 1.80
N PHE A 131 -8.43 9.10 2.57
CA PHE A 131 -7.69 9.43 3.78
C PHE A 131 -6.19 9.54 3.45
N ASP A 132 -5.78 10.73 3.00
CA ASP A 132 -4.45 11.00 2.41
C ASP A 132 -3.27 10.81 3.39
N VAL A 133 -2.05 10.75 2.83
CA VAL A 133 -0.80 10.56 3.59
C VAL A 133 -0.65 11.57 4.73
N ASN A 134 -1.02 12.85 4.53
CA ASN A 134 -0.88 13.87 5.57
C ASN A 134 -1.81 13.59 6.76
N ARG A 135 -3.06 13.16 6.50
CA ARG A 135 -3.98 12.76 7.57
C ARG A 135 -3.54 11.50 8.29
N GLN A 136 -2.98 10.52 7.57
CA GLN A 136 -2.37 9.33 8.18
C GLN A 136 -1.18 9.71 9.09
N GLN A 137 -0.31 10.63 8.65
CA GLN A 137 0.79 11.15 9.46
C GLN A 137 0.30 11.88 10.72
N GLN A 138 -0.71 12.75 10.59
CA GLN A 138 -1.30 13.43 11.74
C GLN A 138 -1.75 12.42 12.80
N PHE A 139 -2.38 11.33 12.36
CA PHE A 139 -2.82 10.28 13.26
C PHE A 139 -1.64 9.62 13.98
N ARG A 140 -0.62 9.17 13.24
CA ARG A 140 0.58 8.53 13.80
C ARG A 140 1.31 9.42 14.80
N ASN A 141 1.40 10.72 14.53
CA ASN A 141 2.09 11.68 15.40
C ASN A 141 1.37 11.93 16.73
N ILE A 142 0.08 11.64 16.82
CA ILE A 142 -0.70 11.85 18.05
C ILE A 142 -0.51 10.68 19.02
N ASP A 143 -0.69 9.43 18.56
CA ASP A 143 -0.47 8.21 19.36
C ASP A 143 -0.53 6.94 18.49
N GLU A 144 0.60 6.24 18.33
CA GLU A 144 0.67 4.96 17.57
C GLU A 144 -0.30 3.89 18.11
N ASN A 145 -0.57 3.84 19.42
CA ASN A 145 -1.46 2.84 20.01
C ASN A 145 -2.93 3.05 19.63
N LYS A 146 -3.32 4.30 19.33
CA LYS A 146 -4.70 4.64 18.95
C LYS A 146 -4.94 4.49 17.46
N TYR A 147 -3.88 4.66 16.66
CA TYR A 147 -3.92 4.34 15.24
C TYR A 147 -4.34 2.88 15.04
N GLY A 148 -3.74 1.94 15.79
CA GLY A 148 -4.09 0.52 15.73
C GLY A 148 -5.58 0.22 15.95
N ARG A 149 -6.23 0.88 16.92
CA ARG A 149 -7.68 0.69 17.16
C ARG A 149 -8.56 1.20 16.02
N THR A 150 -8.13 2.25 15.35
CA THR A 150 -8.89 2.81 14.21
C THR A 150 -8.66 1.95 12.97
N ASP A 151 -7.45 1.43 12.81
CA ASP A 151 -7.11 0.45 11.77
C ASP A 151 -7.92 -0.84 11.93
N GLU A 152 -8.12 -1.34 13.16
CA GLU A 152 -9.02 -2.47 13.45
C GLU A 152 -10.46 -2.23 12.97
N SER A 153 -11.07 -1.09 13.33
CA SER A 153 -12.42 -0.74 12.84
C SER A 153 -12.48 -0.56 11.32
N PHE A 154 -11.41 -0.04 10.72
CA PHE A 154 -11.28 0.05 9.28
C PHE A 154 -11.21 -1.33 8.62
N PHE A 155 -10.48 -2.28 9.21
CA PHE A 155 -10.40 -3.65 8.73
C PHE A 155 -11.76 -4.36 8.77
N GLU A 156 -12.56 -4.15 9.81
CA GLU A 156 -13.93 -4.69 9.87
C GLU A 156 -14.78 -4.24 8.68
N LEU A 157 -14.76 -2.94 8.36
CA LEU A 157 -15.43 -2.41 7.17
C LEU A 157 -14.87 -3.01 5.87
N TYR A 158 -13.56 -3.19 5.80
CA TYR A 158 -12.91 -3.78 4.64
C TYR A 158 -13.35 -5.24 4.43
N PHE A 159 -13.52 -6.02 5.51
CA PHE A 159 -14.07 -7.37 5.42
C PHE A 159 -15.52 -7.38 4.93
N ASP A 160 -16.37 -6.49 5.45
CA ASP A 160 -17.75 -6.38 4.99
C ASP A 160 -17.83 -6.02 3.50
N PHE A 161 -16.94 -5.15 3.01
CA PHE A 161 -16.79 -4.86 1.59
C PHE A 161 -16.36 -6.09 0.79
N LEU A 162 -15.33 -6.83 1.24
CA LEU A 162 -14.87 -8.04 0.56
C LEU A 162 -15.93 -9.15 0.53
N GLU A 163 -16.80 -9.22 1.54
CA GLU A 163 -17.95 -10.14 1.59
C GLU A 163 -19.15 -9.67 0.75
N GLY A 164 -19.04 -8.50 0.10
CA GLY A 164 -20.08 -7.94 -0.76
C GLY A 164 -21.28 -7.39 0.00
N LYS A 165 -21.14 -7.11 1.31
CA LYS A 165 -22.20 -6.50 2.12
C LYS A 165 -22.37 -5.01 1.85
N MET A 166 -21.39 -4.39 1.22
CA MET A 166 -21.40 -2.98 0.84
C MET A 166 -20.75 -2.77 -0.53
N THR A 167 -21.15 -1.70 -1.20
CA THR A 167 -20.59 -1.23 -2.48
C THR A 167 -19.27 -0.50 -2.27
N VAL A 168 -18.49 -0.31 -3.35
CA VAL A 168 -17.27 0.52 -3.32
C VAL A 168 -17.56 1.94 -2.84
N GLN A 169 -18.70 2.51 -3.21
CA GLN A 169 -19.08 3.86 -2.80
C GLN A 169 -19.37 3.95 -1.30
N GLU A 170 -20.09 2.96 -0.76
CA GLU A 170 -20.36 2.86 0.68
C GLU A 170 -19.06 2.65 1.45
N PHE A 171 -18.22 1.70 1.03
CA PHE A 171 -16.92 1.46 1.65
C PHE A 171 -16.04 2.71 1.65
N LYS A 172 -15.97 3.45 0.53
CA LYS A 172 -15.23 4.71 0.44
C LYS A 172 -15.72 5.72 1.48
N LYS A 173 -17.04 5.92 1.56
CA LYS A 173 -17.65 6.90 2.44
C LYS A 173 -17.46 6.52 3.92
N GLU A 174 -17.83 5.29 4.28
CA GLU A 174 -17.79 4.80 5.65
C GLU A 174 -16.35 4.63 6.16
N GLY A 175 -15.45 4.16 5.31
CA GLY A 175 -14.03 4.03 5.63
C GLY A 175 -13.40 5.37 5.97
N VAL A 176 -13.64 6.42 5.17
CA VAL A 176 -13.15 7.78 5.49
C VAL A 176 -13.77 8.29 6.79
N GLU A 177 -15.07 8.08 7.01
CA GLU A 177 -15.75 8.52 8.23
C GLU A 177 -15.17 7.87 9.50
N VAL A 178 -14.85 6.57 9.46
CA VAL A 178 -14.20 5.86 10.56
C VAL A 178 -12.81 6.45 10.84
N MET A 179 -12.02 6.70 9.81
CA MET A 179 -10.67 7.27 9.97
C MET A 179 -10.71 8.69 10.53
N GLU A 180 -11.62 9.54 10.06
CA GLU A 180 -11.76 10.91 10.57
C GLU A 180 -12.22 10.95 12.03
N LYS A 181 -13.24 10.15 12.41
CA LYS A 181 -13.66 10.04 13.81
C LYS A 181 -12.54 9.52 14.72
N GLY A 182 -11.74 8.59 14.22
CA GLY A 182 -10.54 8.11 14.91
C GLY A 182 -9.57 9.25 15.18
N LEU A 183 -9.32 10.11 14.17
CA LEU A 183 -8.38 11.21 14.25
C LEU A 183 -8.87 12.30 15.22
N GLU A 184 -10.15 12.64 15.18
CA GLU A 184 -10.78 13.59 16.10
C GLU A 184 -10.66 13.11 17.55
N ARG A 185 -11.03 11.84 17.82
CA ARG A 185 -10.90 11.24 19.15
C ARG A 185 -9.45 11.25 19.64
N ALA A 186 -8.49 10.91 18.78
CA ALA A 186 -7.08 10.95 19.13
C ALA A 186 -6.64 12.35 19.54
N LYS A 187 -7.04 13.39 18.79
CA LYS A 187 -6.77 14.80 19.11
C LYS A 187 -7.36 15.21 20.45
N GLU A 188 -8.64 14.93 20.69
CA GLU A 188 -9.32 15.29 21.95
C GLU A 188 -8.68 14.66 23.19
N GLU A 189 -8.28 13.39 23.08
CA GLU A 189 -7.65 12.69 24.20
C GLU A 189 -6.21 13.14 24.42
N SER A 190 -5.48 13.54 23.38
CA SER A 190 -4.12 14.11 23.53
C SER A 190 -4.11 15.45 24.26
N LEU A 191 -5.18 16.24 24.14
CA LEU A 191 -5.34 17.51 24.86
C LEU A 191 -5.68 17.32 26.36
N LYS A 192 -6.08 16.11 26.75
CA LYS A 192 -6.45 15.76 28.14
C LYS A 192 -5.31 15.06 28.91
N ALA A 193 -4.22 14.68 28.24
CA ALA A 193 -3.05 14.02 28.81
C ALA A 193 -1.97 15.04 29.19
#